data_AF-A0A2V2SR50-F1
#
_entry.id   AF-A0A2V2SR50-F1
#
_cell.length_a   1.000
_cell.length_b   1.000
_cell.length_c   1.000
_cell.angle_alpha   90.00
_cell.angle_beta   90.00
_cell.angle_gamma   90.00
#
_symmetry.space_group_name_H-M   'P 1'
#
loop_
_entity.id
_entity.type
_entity.pdbx_description
1 polymer ?
#
loop_
_entity_poly.entity_id
_entity_poly.type
_entity_poly.pdbx_seq_one_letter_code
_entity_poly.pdbx_strand_id
1 'polypeptide(L)'
;MKLLNTYEDRDEAEAAAEKLTGPKRLASERDDTTTIYNLFGAPTWGNFLRLGMYNLEELKTLLANRESWNSAQQARHAEIAGTLAIVAKNYEIEVPAHWL
;
A
#
# COMPACT_ATOMS: atom_id res chain seq x y z
N MET A 1 11.21 -6.21 -9.04
CA MET A 1 10.53 -6.16 -7.72
C MET A 1 11.05 -4.95 -6.97
N LYS A 2 10.22 -4.28 -6.16
CA LYS A 2 10.60 -3.14 -5.32
C LYS A 2 10.38 -3.53 -3.85
N LEU A 3 11.07 -2.87 -2.93
CA LEU A 3 10.78 -3.00 -1.49
C LEU A 3 9.38 -2.43 -1.25
N LEU A 4 8.46 -3.23 -0.70
CA LEU A 4 7.08 -2.80 -0.43
C LEU A 4 6.89 -2.41 1.03
N ASN A 5 7.50 -3.16 1.95
CA ASN A 5 7.47 -2.85 3.38
C ASN A 5 8.67 -3.48 4.11
N THR A 6 8.92 -2.99 5.32
CA THR A 6 9.87 -3.55 6.27
C THR A 6 9.14 -3.87 7.56
N TYR A 7 9.39 -5.07 8.11
CA TYR A 7 8.81 -5.55 9.35
C TYR A 7 9.91 -5.84 10.37
N GLU A 8 9.60 -5.70 11.65
CA GLU A 8 10.49 -6.09 12.75
C GLU A 8 10.20 -7.51 13.25
N ASP A 9 8.97 -7.97 13.05
CA ASP A 9 8.53 -9.33 13.39
C ASP A 9 8.51 -10.25 12.16
N ARG A 10 8.96 -11.49 12.36
CA ARG A 10 9.05 -12.48 11.29
C ARG A 10 7.70 -12.99 10.86
N ASP A 11 6.83 -13.31 11.82
CA ASP A 11 5.54 -13.93 11.56
C ASP A 11 4.61 -12.95 10.84
N GLU A 12 4.66 -11.67 11.23
CA GLU A 12 3.99 -10.57 10.50
C GLU A 12 4.49 -10.45 9.05
N ALA A 13 5.81 -10.54 8.85
CA ALA A 13 6.41 -10.42 7.52
C ALA A 13 6.07 -11.61 6.61
N GLU A 14 6.07 -12.83 7.16
CA GLU A 14 5.64 -14.04 6.46
C GLU A 14 4.14 -13.97 6.12
N ALA A 15 3.28 -13.60 7.07
CA ALA A 15 1.85 -13.42 6.83
C ALA A 15 1.56 -12.34 5.78
N ALA A 16 2.32 -11.24 5.76
CA ALA A 16 2.22 -10.21 4.73
C ALA A 16 2.66 -10.74 3.35
N ALA A 17 3.73 -11.53 3.29
CA ALA A 17 4.22 -12.13 2.07
C ALA A 17 3.19 -13.11 1.47
N GLU A 18 2.50 -13.91 2.28
CA GLU A 18 1.47 -14.84 1.82
C GLU A 18 0.32 -14.14 1.08
N LYS A 19 -0.06 -12.95 1.53
CA LYS A 19 -1.12 -12.14 0.89
C LYS A 19 -0.73 -11.66 -0.51
N LEU A 20 0.57 -11.51 -0.81
CA LEU A 20 1.01 -10.95 -2.10
C LEU A 20 0.77 -11.88 -3.29
N THR A 21 0.38 -11.26 -4.40
CA THR A 21 0.25 -11.91 -5.71
C THR A 21 1.44 -11.58 -6.62
N GLY A 22 1.83 -12.55 -7.45
CA GLY A 22 2.98 -12.44 -8.36
C GLY A 22 4.34 -12.65 -7.66
N PRO A 23 5.46 -12.31 -8.33
CA PRO A 23 6.80 -12.48 -7.79
C PRO A 23 7.01 -11.70 -6.49
N LYS A 24 7.47 -12.40 -5.46
CA LYS A 24 7.75 -11.85 -4.12
C LYS A 24 9.01 -12.47 -3.53
N ARG A 25 9.65 -11.72 -2.63
CA ARG A 25 10.84 -12.16 -1.90
C ARG A 25 10.83 -11.53 -0.52
N LEU A 26 10.96 -12.35 0.52
CA LEU A 26 11.20 -11.90 1.88
C LEU A 26 12.69 -12.09 2.19
N ALA A 27 13.37 -11.03 2.63
CA ALA A 27 14.77 -11.06 2.99
C ALA A 27 14.95 -10.53 4.41
N SER A 28 15.68 -11.25 5.25
CA SER A 28 16.10 -10.73 6.55
C SER A 28 17.40 -9.92 6.40
N GLU A 29 17.51 -8.86 7.19
CA GLU A 29 18.68 -7.98 7.25
C GLU A 29 18.94 -7.64 8.71
N ARG A 30 20.22 -7.52 9.10
CA ARG A 30 20.57 -6.99 10.42
C ARG A 30 20.70 -5.49 10.32
N ASP A 31 19.81 -4.78 11.00
CA ASP A 31 19.91 -3.35 11.23
C ASP A 31 20.39 -3.13 12.67
N ASP A 32 21.70 -2.87 12.79
CA ASP A 32 22.42 -2.85 14.06
C ASP A 32 22.27 -4.15 14.88
N THR A 33 21.51 -4.09 16.00
CA THR A 33 21.25 -5.24 16.87
C THR A 33 19.92 -5.94 16.59
N THR A 34 19.10 -5.38 15.70
CA THR A 34 17.77 -5.89 15.37
C THR A 34 17.79 -6.61 14.02
N THR A 35 16.98 -7.66 13.88
CA THR A 35 16.73 -8.28 12.58
C THR A 35 15.44 -7.71 12.01
N ILE A 36 15.52 -7.10 10.84
CA ILE A 36 14.37 -6.63 10.08
C ILE A 36 14.09 -7.57 8.92
N TYR A 37 12.86 -7.53 8.43
CA TYR A 37 12.36 -8.38 7.34
C TYR A 37 11.83 -7.50 6.23
N ASN A 38 12.63 -7.39 5.16
CA ASN A 38 12.33 -6.60 3.98
C ASN A 38 11.48 -7.42 2.99
N LEU A 39 10.23 -7.01 2.80
CA LEU A 39 9.28 -7.63 1.88
C LEU A 39 9.35 -6.95 0.51
N PHE A 40 9.88 -7.66 -0.47
CA PHE A 40 9.93 -7.24 -1.86
C PHE A 40 8.80 -7.88 -2.67
N GLY A 41 8.22 -7.13 -3.60
CA GLY A 41 7.18 -7.62 -4.50
C GLY A 41 6.94 -6.74 -5.71
N ALA A 42 5.88 -7.06 -6.45
CA ALA A 42 5.36 -6.17 -7.49
C ALA A 42 4.57 -5.02 -6.84
N PRO A 43 4.93 -3.75 -7.08
CA PRO A 43 4.29 -2.59 -6.46
C PRO A 43 2.96 -2.27 -7.16
N THR A 44 1.97 -3.15 -7.02
CA THR A 44 0.64 -2.94 -7.61
C THR A 44 -0.32 -2.43 -6.55
N TRP A 45 -1.32 -1.63 -6.92
CA TRP A 45 -2.37 -1.21 -5.99
C TRP A 45 -3.08 -2.37 -5.32
N GLY A 46 -3.25 -3.49 -6.03
CA GLY A 46 -3.80 -4.71 -5.45
C GLY A 46 -2.91 -5.30 -4.36
N ASN A 47 -1.59 -5.27 -4.51
CA ASN A 47 -0.67 -5.72 -3.46
C ASN A 47 -0.62 -4.73 -2.30
N PHE A 48 -0.63 -3.42 -2.55
CA PHE A 48 -0.71 -2.41 -1.49
C PHE A 48 -2.01 -2.52 -0.67
N LEU A 49 -3.15 -2.79 -1.32
CA LEU A 49 -4.42 -3.04 -0.63
C LEU A 49 -4.33 -4.27 0.27
N ARG A 50 -3.75 -5.38 -0.21
CA ARG A 50 -3.57 -6.62 0.57
C ARG A 50 -2.61 -6.45 1.74
N LEU A 51 -1.70 -5.47 1.67
CA LEU A 51 -0.83 -5.07 2.77
C LEU A 51 -1.47 -4.04 3.71
N GLY A 52 -2.71 -3.59 3.45
CA GLY A 52 -3.38 -2.57 4.25
C GLY A 52 -2.76 -1.18 4.11
N MET A 53 -2.08 -0.90 2.99
CA MET A 53 -1.32 0.33 2.82
C MET A 53 -2.12 1.47 2.18
N TYR A 54 -1.65 2.69 2.43
CA TYR A 54 -2.05 3.93 1.73
C TYR A 54 -3.56 4.22 1.77
N ASN A 55 -4.25 3.78 2.82
CA ASN A 55 -5.69 3.99 3.03
C ASN A 55 -6.58 3.49 1.86
N LEU A 56 -6.15 2.45 1.14
CA LEU A 56 -6.88 1.94 -0.02
C LEU A 56 -8.23 1.31 0.36
N GLU A 57 -8.36 0.73 1.55
CA GLU A 57 -9.64 0.23 2.08
C GLU A 57 -10.63 1.38 2.35
N GLU A 58 -10.13 2.48 2.90
CA GLU A 58 -10.91 3.69 3.13
C GLU A 58 -11.33 4.33 1.80
N LEU A 59 -10.40 4.43 0.84
CA LEU A 59 -10.70 4.94 -0.50
C LEU A 59 -11.82 4.13 -1.17
N LYS A 60 -11.75 2.79 -1.11
CA LYS A 60 -12.80 1.91 -1.63
C LYS A 60 -14.16 2.23 -1.01
N THR A 61 -14.19 2.48 0.30
CA THR A 61 -15.41 2.81 1.04
C THR A 61 -15.95 4.20 0.69
N LEU A 62 -15.07 5.18 0.54
CA LEU A 62 -15.42 6.54 0.11
C LEU A 62 -16.00 6.52 -1.31
N LEU A 63 -15.30 5.90 -2.26
CA LEU A 63 -15.73 5.86 -3.66
C LEU A 63 -17.08 5.15 -3.85
N ALA A 64 -17.41 4.16 -3.00
CA ALA A 64 -18.71 3.47 -3.05
C ALA A 64 -19.91 4.40 -2.80
N ASN A 65 -19.71 5.56 -2.15
CA ASN A 65 -20.76 6.53 -1.82
C ASN A 65 -20.47 7.92 -2.39
N ARG A 66 -19.76 8.00 -3.53
CA ARG A 66 -19.29 9.26 -4.15
C ARG A 66 -20.40 10.29 -4.38
N GLU A 67 -21.60 9.84 -4.74
CA GLU A 67 -22.75 10.71 -5.02
C GLU A 67 -23.27 11.46 -3.77
N SER A 68 -22.95 10.96 -2.57
CA SER A 68 -23.42 11.51 -1.29
C SER A 68 -22.31 12.18 -0.48
N TRP A 69 -21.18 12.51 -1.10
CA TRP A 69 -20.06 13.12 -0.39
C TRP A 69 -20.39 14.49 0.16
N ASN A 70 -20.16 14.65 1.47
CA ASN A 70 -20.08 15.97 2.11
C ASN A 70 -18.65 16.56 2.00
N SER A 71 -18.47 17.79 2.46
CA SER A 71 -17.18 18.49 2.41
C SER A 71 -16.04 17.75 3.13
N ALA A 72 -16.35 17.02 4.21
CA ALA A 72 -15.34 16.24 4.93
C ALA A 72 -14.87 15.01 4.12
N GLN A 73 -15.80 14.32 3.45
CA GLN A 73 -15.48 13.19 2.57
C GLN A 73 -14.69 13.64 1.34
N GLN A 74 -15.02 14.80 0.76
CA GLN A 74 -14.24 15.40 -0.33
C GLN A 74 -12.82 15.74 0.11
N ALA A 75 -12.66 16.37 1.28
CA ALA A 75 -11.35 16.69 1.84
C ALA A 75 -10.52 15.42 2.10
N ARG A 76 -11.15 14.40 2.69
CA ARG A 76 -10.48 13.13 2.97
C ARG A 76 -10.06 12.39 1.70
N HIS A 77 -10.92 12.38 0.68
CA HIS A 77 -10.58 11.84 -0.63
C HIS A 77 -9.37 12.57 -1.25
N ALA A 78 -9.33 13.90 -1.19
CA ALA A 78 -8.22 14.69 -1.70
C ALA A 78 -6.88 14.38 -0.99
N GLU A 79 -6.90 14.18 0.33
CA GLU A 79 -5.71 13.75 1.10
C GLU A 79 -5.19 12.38 0.64
N ILE A 80 -6.10 11.42 0.47
CA ILE A 80 -5.75 10.08 0.00
C ILE A 80 -5.21 10.17 -1.43
N ALA A 81 -5.90 10.88 -2.33
CA ALA A 81 -5.48 11.05 -3.72
C ALA A 81 -4.07 11.69 -3.83
N GLY A 82 -3.78 12.70 -2.99
CA GLY A 82 -2.45 13.31 -2.92
C GLY A 82 -1.38 12.31 -2.48
N THR A 83 -1.66 11.48 -1.49
CA THR A 83 -0.77 10.40 -1.06
C THR A 83 -0.53 9.39 -2.18
N LEU A 84 -1.59 8.95 -2.86
CA LEU A 84 -1.49 7.99 -3.96
C LEU A 84 -0.70 8.55 -5.14
N ALA A 85 -0.79 9.85 -5.44
CA ALA A 85 0.02 10.46 -6.49
C ALA A 85 1.54 10.41 -6.18
N ILE A 86 1.92 10.60 -4.92
CA ILE A 86 3.32 10.48 -4.49
C ILE A 86 3.79 9.02 -4.58
N VAL A 87 2.99 8.08 -4.08
CA VAL A 87 3.28 6.64 -4.13
C VAL A 87 3.40 6.15 -5.58
N ALA A 88 2.47 6.57 -6.44
CA ALA A 88 2.46 6.29 -7.87
C ALA A 88 3.78 6.69 -8.53
N LYS A 89 4.25 7.90 -8.26
CA LYS A 89 5.54 8.40 -8.75
C LYS A 89 6.72 7.59 -8.20
N ASN A 90 6.74 7.29 -6.90
CA ASN A 90 7.84 6.56 -6.26
C ASN A 90 7.99 5.12 -6.78
N TYR A 91 6.88 4.48 -7.13
CA TYR A 91 6.85 3.10 -7.62
C TYR A 91 6.69 2.98 -9.13
N GLU A 92 6.60 4.11 -9.85
CA GLU A 92 6.43 4.17 -11.31
C GLU A 92 5.16 3.43 -11.79
N ILE A 93 4.05 3.64 -11.07
CA ILE A 93 2.73 3.11 -11.42
C ILE A 93 1.71 4.23 -11.60
N GLU A 94 0.61 3.96 -12.30
CA GLU A 94 -0.45 4.96 -12.54
C GLU A 94 -1.58 4.81 -11.52
N VAL A 95 -2.11 5.94 -11.02
CA VAL A 95 -3.37 5.94 -10.26
C VAL A 95 -4.53 5.81 -11.25
N PRO A 96 -5.46 4.85 -11.06
CA PRO A 96 -6.63 4.74 -11.93
C PRO A 96 -7.48 6.01 -11.93
N ALA A 97 -7.82 6.53 -13.12
CA ALA A 97 -8.53 7.81 -13.24
C ALA A 97 -9.88 7.84 -12.52
N HIS A 98 -10.57 6.71 -12.42
CA HIS A 98 -11.85 6.60 -11.71
C HIS A 98 -11.73 6.68 -10.17
N TRP A 99 -10.50 6.69 -9.63
CA TRP A 99 -10.23 6.94 -8.21
C TRP A 99 -10.07 8.41 -7.89
N LEU A 100 -9.91 9.26 -8.90
CA LEU A 100 -9.70 10.71 -8.78
C LEU A 100 -11.02 11.48 -8.93
#